data_AF-A0A3A4KPZ2-F1
#
_entry.id   AF-A0A3A4KPZ2-F1
#
_cell.length_a   1.000
_cell.length_b   1.000
_cell.length_c   1.000
_cell.angle_alpha   90.00
_cell.angle_beta   90.00
_cell.angle_gamma   90.00
#
_symmetry.space_group_name_H-M   'P 1'
#
loop_
_entity.id
_entity.type
_entity.pdbx_description
1 polymer ?
#
loop_
_entity_poly.entity_id
_entity_poly.type
_entity_poly.pdbx_seq_one_letter_code
_entity_poly.pdbx_strand_id
1 'polypeptide(L)'
;MSDEQIGFDIDVEQTVWGKWVDPARRAAQVRRFLDRIGLSALPPKVWEFESPEASRIGGVIADLFPDTETAVAPENSDVADQFVCFVGECFIRYAGARWYDHARYGRTSEDSDIEPVELYQGIEPGVVFDPDSGSRSYTAGYLVGYTVRYGFGGFNGTAGLILAGAMLHEGRSSHAEDSE
;
A
#
# COMPACT_ATOMS: atom_id res chain seq x y z
N MET A 1 42.96 -10.16 -28.29
CA MET A 1 41.98 -11.19 -27.95
C MET A 1 40.86 -10.45 -27.24
N SER A 2 39.82 -10.17 -28.00
CA SER A 2 38.73 -9.27 -27.60
C SER A 2 37.75 -10.02 -26.72
N ASP A 3 37.59 -9.59 -25.47
CA ASP A 3 36.36 -9.85 -24.73
C ASP A 3 35.48 -8.62 -24.93
N GLU A 4 34.68 -8.67 -25.99
CA GLU A 4 33.51 -7.82 -26.14
C GLU A 4 32.56 -8.17 -24.98
N GLN A 5 32.59 -7.35 -23.93
CA GLN A 5 31.55 -7.36 -22.92
C GLN A 5 30.24 -7.02 -23.63
N ILE A 6 29.45 -8.06 -23.89
CA ILE A 6 28.09 -7.99 -24.40
C ILE A 6 27.28 -7.21 -23.37
N GLY A 7 27.10 -5.92 -23.62
CA GLY A 7 26.06 -5.12 -22.98
C GLY A 7 24.72 -5.69 -23.40
N PHE A 8 24.18 -6.59 -22.59
CA PHE A 8 22.78 -7.00 -22.67
C PHE A 8 21.91 -5.83 -22.22
N ASP A 9 21.78 -4.84 -23.10
CA ASP A 9 20.68 -3.87 -23.07
C ASP A 9 19.43 -4.64 -23.53
N ILE A 10 18.94 -5.53 -22.65
CA ILE A 10 17.64 -6.16 -22.85
C ILE A 10 16.64 -5.07 -22.46
N ASP A 11 16.08 -4.40 -23.46
CA ASP A 11 14.79 -3.73 -23.34
C ASP A 11 13.75 -4.82 -23.00
N VAL A 12 13.72 -5.23 -21.72
CA VAL A 12 12.68 -6.11 -21.20
C VAL A 12 11.42 -5.27 -21.22
N GLU A 13 10.52 -5.56 -22.15
CA GLU A 13 9.20 -4.93 -22.19
C GLU A 13 8.54 -5.12 -20.83
N GLN A 14 8.46 -4.03 -20.05
CA GLN A 14 7.95 -4.11 -18.69
C GLN A 14 6.47 -4.51 -18.73
N THR A 15 6.14 -5.59 -18.02
CA THR A 15 4.74 -5.98 -17.78
C THR A 15 3.96 -4.83 -17.15
N VAL A 16 2.62 -4.86 -17.23
CA VAL A 16 1.75 -3.85 -16.58
C VAL A 16 2.12 -3.69 -15.10
N TRP A 17 2.36 -4.80 -14.41
CA TRP A 17 2.89 -4.82 -13.04
C TRP A 17 4.26 -4.16 -12.93
N GLY A 18 5.20 -4.48 -13.82
CA GLY A 18 6.55 -3.90 -13.84
C GLY A 18 6.53 -2.36 -13.90
N LYS A 19 5.67 -1.81 -14.77
CA LYS A 19 5.47 -0.35 -14.89
C LYS A 19 4.83 0.23 -13.64
N TRP A 20 3.83 -0.46 -13.08
CA TRP A 20 3.13 0.00 -11.88
C TRP A 20 4.03 -0.03 -10.64
N VAL A 21 4.84 -1.08 -10.51
CA VAL A 21 5.79 -1.30 -9.42
C VAL A 21 7.15 -0.60 -9.66
N ASP A 22 7.22 0.32 -10.61
CA ASP A 22 8.39 1.18 -10.75
C ASP A 22 8.54 2.09 -9.49
N PRO A 23 9.72 2.09 -8.83
CA PRO A 23 9.94 2.88 -7.63
C PRO A 23 9.78 4.38 -7.84
N ALA A 24 10.22 4.93 -8.99
CA ALA A 24 10.15 6.36 -9.26
C ALA A 24 8.70 6.80 -9.47
N ARG A 25 7.91 6.00 -10.20
CA ARG A 25 6.47 6.20 -10.36
C ARG A 25 5.75 6.23 -9.01
N ARG A 26 5.95 5.22 -8.16
CA ARG A 26 5.33 5.17 -6.83
C ARG A 26 5.75 6.36 -5.97
N ALA A 27 7.04 6.70 -5.94
CA ALA A 27 7.52 7.84 -5.18
C ALA A 27 6.86 9.15 -5.64
N ALA A 28 6.64 9.33 -6.94
CA ALA A 28 5.91 10.48 -7.48
C ALA A 28 4.44 10.50 -7.02
N GLN A 29 3.76 9.35 -7.03
CA GLN A 29 2.37 9.24 -6.56
C GLN A 29 2.24 9.47 -5.05
N VAL A 30 3.14 8.90 -4.24
CA VAL A 30 3.23 9.17 -2.80
C VAL A 30 3.44 10.66 -2.55
N ARG A 31 4.35 11.31 -3.30
CA ARG A 31 4.62 12.75 -3.13
C ARG A 31 3.39 13.59 -3.41
N ARG A 32 2.65 13.30 -4.48
CA ARG A 32 1.39 14.00 -4.80
C ARG A 32 0.35 13.82 -3.71
N PHE A 33 0.22 12.62 -3.15
CA PHE A 33 -0.72 12.40 -2.04
C PHE A 33 -0.31 13.15 -0.77
N LEU A 34 0.99 13.11 -0.42
CA LEU A 34 1.55 13.85 0.71
C LEU A 34 1.26 15.35 0.60
N ASP A 35 1.41 15.93 -0.60
CA ASP A 35 1.09 17.33 -0.85
C ASP A 35 -0.41 17.64 -0.63
N ARG A 36 -1.32 16.73 -1.03
CA ARG A 36 -2.77 16.88 -0.77
C ARG A 36 -3.10 16.89 0.71
N ILE A 37 -2.47 16.01 1.49
CA ILE A 37 -2.67 15.93 2.94
C ILE A 37 -1.76 16.91 3.70
N GLY A 38 -1.06 17.82 3.02
CA GLY A 38 -0.24 18.86 3.66
C GLY A 38 0.97 18.34 4.44
N LEU A 39 1.53 17.20 4.04
CA LEU A 39 2.75 16.63 4.61
C LEU A 39 3.93 16.78 3.64
N SER A 40 5.09 17.13 4.16
CA SER A 40 6.32 17.19 3.37
C SER A 40 6.93 15.79 3.15
N ALA A 41 6.80 14.92 4.15
CA ALA A 41 7.28 13.54 4.13
C ALA A 41 6.48 12.68 5.11
N LEU A 42 6.59 11.36 4.97
CA LEU A 42 6.09 10.42 5.98
C LEU A 42 6.86 10.58 7.31
N PRO A 43 6.16 10.61 8.46
CA PRO A 43 6.80 10.71 9.77
C PRO A 43 7.74 9.52 10.08
N PRO A 44 8.63 9.64 11.08
CA PRO A 44 9.49 8.53 11.46
C PRO A 44 8.73 7.38 12.15
N LYS A 45 7.54 7.65 12.70
CA LYS A 45 6.67 6.68 13.37
C LYS A 45 5.26 6.77 12.79
N VAL A 46 4.56 5.63 12.78
CA VAL A 46 3.14 5.59 12.43
C VAL A 46 2.33 6.46 13.39
N TRP A 47 1.24 7.04 12.89
CA TRP A 47 0.30 7.81 13.70
C TRP A 47 -0.35 6.94 14.78
N GLU A 48 -0.51 7.52 15.97
CA GLU A 48 -1.46 6.96 16.93
C GLU A 48 -2.87 7.08 16.33
N PHE A 49 -3.68 6.04 16.55
CA PHE A 49 -4.98 5.91 15.89
C PHE A 49 -5.96 7.05 16.26
N GLU A 50 -5.82 7.68 17.43
CA GLU A 50 -6.60 8.85 17.86
C GLU A 50 -5.85 10.19 17.71
N SER A 51 -4.70 10.21 17.03
CA SER A 51 -3.94 11.45 16.89
C SER A 51 -4.71 12.48 16.04
N PRO A 52 -4.59 13.79 16.38
CA PRO A 52 -5.21 14.85 15.58
C PRO A 52 -4.76 14.84 14.12
N GLU A 53 -3.52 14.40 13.85
CA GLU A 53 -2.99 14.27 12.50
C GLU A 53 -3.66 13.14 11.72
N ALA A 54 -3.85 11.96 12.32
CA ALA A 54 -4.60 10.86 11.68
C ALA A 54 -6.05 11.25 11.38
N SER A 55 -6.72 11.95 12.31
CA SER A 55 -8.07 12.48 12.08
C SER A 55 -8.11 13.47 10.92
N ARG A 56 -7.13 14.38 10.83
CA ARG A 56 -7.03 15.35 9.74
C ARG A 56 -6.79 14.67 8.38
N ILE A 57 -5.90 13.68 8.32
CA ILE A 57 -5.68 12.87 7.11
C ILE A 57 -6.97 12.14 6.71
N GLY A 58 -7.68 11.55 7.69
CA GLY A 58 -8.97 10.91 7.46
C GLY A 58 -10.03 11.86 6.90
N GLY A 59 -10.08 13.11 7.38
CA GLY A 59 -10.98 14.13 6.82
C GLY A 59 -10.69 14.44 5.36
N VAL A 60 -9.42 14.63 5.00
CA VAL A 60 -9.03 14.85 3.59
C VAL A 60 -9.39 13.64 2.71
N ILE A 61 -9.19 12.42 3.20
CA ILE A 61 -9.55 11.21 2.47
C ILE A 61 -11.07 11.10 2.30
N ALA A 62 -11.86 11.41 3.33
CA ALA A 62 -13.31 11.39 3.25
C ALA A 62 -13.88 12.44 2.29
N ASP A 63 -13.22 13.60 2.17
CA ASP A 63 -13.58 14.62 1.18
C ASP A 63 -13.27 14.17 -0.26
N LEU A 64 -12.19 13.40 -0.46
CA LEU A 64 -11.81 12.85 -1.76
C LEU A 64 -12.67 11.65 -2.16
N PHE A 65 -12.99 10.79 -1.19
CA PHE A 65 -13.72 9.54 -1.37
C PHE A 65 -14.85 9.42 -0.34
N PRO A 66 -15.98 10.11 -0.55
CA PRO A 66 -17.13 10.05 0.36
C PRO A 66 -17.74 8.64 0.44
N ASP A 67 -17.62 7.89 -0.64
CA ASP A 67 -18.06 6.51 -0.77
C ASP A 67 -17.15 5.74 -1.74
N THR A 68 -17.36 4.42 -1.75
CA THR A 68 -16.58 3.50 -2.57
C THR A 68 -16.80 3.74 -4.07
N GLU A 69 -18.01 4.14 -4.47
CA GLU A 69 -18.33 4.47 -5.86
C GLU A 69 -17.46 5.62 -6.38
N THR A 70 -17.28 6.66 -5.56
CA THR A 70 -16.41 7.78 -5.84
C THR A 70 -14.94 7.33 -5.94
N ALA A 71 -14.51 6.42 -5.06
CA ALA A 71 -13.12 5.94 -5.05
C ALA A 71 -12.74 5.13 -6.31
N VAL A 72 -13.71 4.46 -6.94
CA VAL A 72 -13.48 3.65 -8.16
C VAL A 72 -13.86 4.36 -9.45
N ALA A 73 -14.39 5.59 -9.36
CA ALA A 73 -14.80 6.35 -10.52
C ALA A 73 -13.59 6.65 -11.44
N PRO A 74 -13.72 6.49 -12.77
CA PRO A 74 -12.59 6.69 -13.71
C PRO A 74 -11.90 8.05 -13.57
N GLU A 75 -12.67 9.11 -13.30
CA GLU A 75 -12.17 10.47 -13.06
C GLU A 75 -11.28 10.60 -11.81
N ASN A 76 -11.43 9.68 -10.85
CA ASN A 76 -10.67 9.63 -9.61
C ASN A 76 -9.52 8.62 -9.65
N SER A 77 -9.33 7.91 -10.77
CA SER A 77 -8.30 6.86 -10.90
C SER A 77 -6.89 7.31 -10.50
N ASP A 78 -6.45 8.49 -10.90
CA ASP A 78 -5.13 9.04 -10.51
C ASP A 78 -5.07 9.37 -9.01
N VAL A 79 -6.15 9.86 -8.41
CA VAL A 79 -6.21 10.18 -6.98
C VAL A 79 -6.26 8.89 -6.14
N ALA A 80 -7.03 7.90 -6.58
CA ALA A 80 -7.08 6.58 -5.96
C ALA A 80 -5.69 5.91 -6.02
N ASP A 81 -4.99 6.03 -7.15
CA ASP A 81 -3.64 5.51 -7.31
C ASP A 81 -2.61 6.19 -6.39
N GLN A 82 -2.72 7.51 -6.21
CA GLN A 82 -1.94 8.28 -5.23
C GLN A 82 -2.18 7.77 -3.81
N PHE A 83 -3.44 7.56 -3.46
CA PHE A 83 -3.82 7.05 -2.16
C PHE A 83 -3.32 5.61 -1.91
N VAL A 84 -3.49 4.71 -2.88
CA VAL A 84 -2.97 3.34 -2.82
C VAL A 84 -1.46 3.34 -2.59
N CYS A 85 -0.72 4.13 -3.38
CA CYS A 85 0.73 4.23 -3.23
C CYS A 85 1.12 4.76 -1.84
N PHE A 86 0.41 5.78 -1.33
CA PHE A 86 0.64 6.32 0.01
C PHE A 86 0.40 5.29 1.12
N VAL A 87 -0.72 4.58 1.10
CA VAL A 87 -1.04 3.58 2.14
C VAL A 87 -0.06 2.42 2.06
N GLY A 88 0.25 1.90 0.88
CA GLY A 88 1.21 0.81 0.76
C GLY A 88 2.63 1.22 1.17
N GLU A 89 3.05 2.45 0.89
CA GLU A 89 4.32 2.99 1.41
C GLU A 89 4.32 3.02 2.95
N CYS A 90 3.19 3.34 3.58
CA CYS A 90 3.06 3.25 5.04
C CYS A 90 3.22 1.81 5.55
N PHE A 91 2.57 0.83 4.91
CA PHE A 91 2.74 -0.59 5.28
C PHE A 91 4.18 -1.09 5.08
N ILE A 92 4.83 -0.70 3.99
CA ILE A 92 6.23 -1.07 3.73
C ILE A 92 7.14 -0.46 4.80
N ARG A 93 7.00 0.84 5.04
CA ARG A 93 7.88 1.58 5.94
C ARG A 93 7.71 1.17 7.41
N TYR A 94 6.47 1.00 7.86
CA TYR A 94 6.19 0.80 9.29
C TYR A 94 5.98 -0.67 9.67
N ALA A 95 5.60 -1.52 8.73
CA ALA A 95 5.25 -2.90 9.02
C ALA A 95 6.05 -3.93 8.19
N GLY A 96 7.08 -3.49 7.47
CA GLY A 96 7.97 -4.35 6.69
C GLY A 96 7.28 -5.12 5.56
N ALA A 97 6.12 -4.65 5.12
CA ALA A 97 5.42 -5.26 4.00
C ALA A 97 6.18 -5.05 2.68
N ARG A 98 5.74 -5.73 1.63
CA ARG A 98 6.25 -5.58 0.26
C ARG A 98 5.11 -5.50 -0.73
N TRP A 99 5.33 -4.77 -1.83
CA TRP A 99 4.41 -4.76 -2.97
C TRP A 99 4.36 -6.13 -3.64
N TYR A 100 3.16 -6.52 -4.05
CA TYR A 100 2.86 -7.81 -4.63
C TYR A 100 1.67 -7.70 -5.59
N ASP A 101 1.64 -8.55 -6.62
CA ASP A 101 0.57 -8.61 -7.63
C ASP A 101 -0.35 -9.79 -7.33
N HIS A 102 -1.49 -9.54 -6.69
CA HIS A 102 -2.39 -10.57 -6.23
C HIS A 102 -2.99 -11.41 -7.35
N ALA A 103 -3.19 -10.80 -8.53
CA ALA A 103 -3.69 -11.48 -9.72
C ALA A 103 -2.76 -12.63 -10.18
N ARG A 104 -1.47 -12.61 -9.81
CA ARG A 104 -0.49 -13.64 -10.19
C ARG A 104 -0.41 -14.84 -9.27
N TYR A 105 -0.73 -14.66 -7.98
CA TYR A 105 -0.48 -15.68 -6.96
C TYR A 105 -1.75 -16.27 -6.34
N GLY A 106 -2.92 -15.73 -6.68
CA GLY A 106 -4.23 -16.26 -6.30
C GLY A 106 -4.70 -15.80 -4.92
N ARG A 107 -6.01 -15.95 -4.68
CA ARG A 107 -6.69 -15.47 -3.46
C ARG A 107 -6.08 -16.07 -2.20
N THR A 108 -5.33 -15.27 -1.46
CA THR A 108 -5.20 -15.50 -0.01
C THR A 108 -6.57 -15.24 0.60
N SER A 109 -7.04 -16.10 1.52
CA SER A 109 -8.39 -16.02 2.09
C SER A 109 -8.63 -14.68 2.78
N GLU A 110 -9.28 -13.75 2.09
CA GLU A 110 -9.81 -12.52 2.67
C GLU A 110 -11.09 -12.88 3.42
N ASP A 111 -10.97 -13.22 4.70
CA ASP A 111 -12.11 -13.36 5.61
C ASP A 111 -12.54 -11.93 6.02
N SER A 112 -13.23 -11.23 5.12
CA SER A 112 -13.65 -9.85 5.36
C SER A 112 -15.03 -9.52 4.80
N ASP A 113 -15.83 -8.81 5.61
CA ASP A 113 -17.12 -8.20 5.26
C ASP A 113 -16.99 -6.98 4.32
N ILE A 114 -15.84 -6.80 3.66
CA ILE A 114 -15.57 -5.73 2.72
C ILE A 114 -15.40 -6.37 1.35
N GLU A 115 -16.32 -6.06 0.43
CA GLU A 115 -16.15 -6.47 -0.96
C GLU A 115 -14.96 -5.68 -1.55
N PRO A 116 -13.89 -6.36 -2.00
CA PRO A 116 -12.77 -5.67 -2.62
C PRO A 116 -13.23 -5.03 -3.93
N VAL A 117 -12.76 -3.82 -4.17
CA VAL A 117 -13.06 -3.10 -5.40
C VAL A 117 -11.97 -3.23 -6.45
N GLU A 118 -12.39 -3.30 -7.71
CA GLU A 118 -11.47 -3.34 -8.84
C GLU A 118 -10.99 -1.92 -9.19
N LEU A 119 -9.71 -1.65 -8.94
CA LEU A 119 -9.09 -0.34 -9.22
C LEU A 119 -8.23 -0.34 -10.48
N TYR A 120 -7.73 -1.51 -10.88
CA TYR A 120 -6.72 -1.64 -11.93
C TYR A 120 -7.09 -2.75 -12.89
N GLN A 121 -6.90 -2.49 -14.18
CA GLN A 121 -7.08 -3.51 -15.20
C GLN A 121 -5.81 -4.34 -15.38
N GLY A 122 -5.92 -5.66 -15.20
CA GLY A 122 -4.84 -6.62 -15.52
C GLY A 122 -3.73 -6.76 -14.48
N ILE A 123 -3.85 -6.08 -13.34
CA ILE A 123 -3.02 -6.26 -12.14
C ILE A 123 -3.92 -6.10 -10.91
N GLU A 124 -3.51 -6.68 -9.79
CA GLU A 124 -4.20 -6.47 -8.51
C GLU A 124 -3.14 -6.15 -7.45
N PRO A 125 -2.65 -4.89 -7.41
CA PRO A 125 -1.62 -4.50 -6.47
C PRO A 125 -2.07 -4.74 -5.03
N GLY A 126 -1.15 -5.16 -4.17
CA GLY A 126 -1.38 -5.31 -2.76
C GLY A 126 -0.09 -5.29 -1.96
N VAL A 127 -0.22 -5.27 -0.64
CA VAL A 127 0.90 -5.42 0.29
C VAL A 127 0.84 -6.78 0.98
N VAL A 128 2.00 -7.41 1.16
CA VAL A 128 2.15 -8.70 1.86
C VAL A 128 3.27 -8.60 2.89
N PHE A 129 3.07 -9.16 4.09
CA PHE A 129 4.07 -9.08 5.17
C PHE A 129 5.12 -10.20 5.08
N ASP A 130 4.74 -11.36 4.56
CA ASP A 130 5.64 -12.50 4.37
C ASP A 130 5.12 -13.35 3.20
N PRO A 131 5.65 -13.14 1.99
CA PRO A 131 5.15 -13.79 0.78
C PRO A 131 5.36 -15.31 0.79
N ASP A 132 6.32 -15.81 1.58
CA ASP A 132 6.71 -17.23 1.59
C ASP A 132 5.94 -18.03 2.66
N SER A 133 5.36 -17.37 3.66
CA SER A 133 4.67 -18.03 4.77
C SER A 133 3.15 -18.18 4.60
N GLY A 134 2.59 -17.81 3.44
CA GLY A 134 1.13 -17.68 3.28
C GLY A 134 0.54 -16.56 4.15
N SER A 135 1.30 -15.49 4.36
CA SER A 135 0.98 -14.40 5.28
C SER A 135 -0.23 -13.58 4.86
N ARG A 136 -0.69 -12.72 5.78
CA ARG A 136 -1.72 -11.72 5.51
C ARG A 136 -1.27 -10.85 4.33
N SER A 137 -2.19 -10.63 3.41
CA SER A 137 -2.04 -9.65 2.34
C SER A 137 -3.26 -8.75 2.33
N TYR A 138 -3.08 -7.53 1.82
CA TYR A 138 -4.17 -6.59 1.61
C TYR A 138 -4.08 -6.07 0.19
N THR A 139 -5.09 -6.35 -0.62
CA THR A 139 -5.20 -5.78 -1.97
C THR A 139 -5.43 -4.27 -1.89
N ALA A 140 -5.06 -3.55 -2.95
CA ALA A 140 -5.31 -2.12 -3.07
C ALA A 140 -6.81 -1.82 -2.99
N GLY A 141 -7.64 -2.65 -3.65
CA GLY A 141 -9.09 -2.58 -3.56
C GLY A 141 -9.60 -2.71 -2.13
N TYR A 142 -9.11 -3.70 -1.39
CA TYR A 142 -9.41 -3.85 0.03
C TYR A 142 -9.02 -2.63 0.84
N LEU A 143 -7.79 -2.12 0.69
CA LEU A 143 -7.30 -0.97 1.46
C LEU A 143 -8.11 0.30 1.20
N VAL A 144 -8.53 0.51 -0.06
CA VAL A 144 -9.44 1.61 -0.41
C VAL A 144 -10.79 1.45 0.24
N GLY A 145 -11.46 0.30 0.04
CA GLY A 145 -12.77 0.03 0.64
C GLY A 145 -12.75 0.10 2.16
N TYR A 146 -11.70 -0.41 2.79
CA TYR A 146 -11.47 -0.35 4.24
C TYR A 146 -11.37 1.09 4.72
N THR A 147 -10.54 1.91 4.07
CA THR A 147 -10.33 3.30 4.49
C THR A 147 -11.57 4.15 4.29
N VAL A 148 -12.32 3.95 3.20
CA VAL A 148 -13.59 4.64 2.97
C VAL A 148 -14.61 4.27 4.06
N ARG A 149 -14.70 2.98 4.40
CA ARG A 149 -15.69 2.48 5.37
C ARG A 149 -15.38 2.85 6.81
N TYR A 150 -14.12 2.74 7.22
CA TYR A 150 -13.70 2.87 8.62
C TYR A 150 -12.89 4.13 8.90
N GLY A 151 -12.52 4.89 7.87
CA GLY A 151 -11.65 6.05 7.98
C GLY A 151 -10.18 5.69 8.05
N PHE A 152 -9.33 6.71 7.93
CA PHE A 152 -7.89 6.56 8.09
C PHE A 152 -7.47 6.51 9.58
N GLY A 153 -8.01 7.42 10.39
CA GLY A 153 -7.84 7.40 11.84
C GLY A 153 -8.90 6.53 12.53
N GLY A 154 -8.84 6.46 13.86
CA GLY A 154 -9.71 5.62 14.69
C GLY A 154 -9.14 4.21 14.90
N PHE A 155 -9.63 3.52 15.94
CA PHE A 155 -9.13 2.20 16.32
C PHE A 155 -9.26 1.15 15.19
N ASN A 156 -10.37 1.20 14.46
CA ASN A 156 -10.61 0.35 13.28
C ASN A 156 -10.22 1.04 11.97
N GLY A 157 -9.47 2.15 12.01
CA GLY A 157 -9.03 2.87 10.83
C GLY A 157 -7.76 2.27 10.22
N THR A 158 -7.43 2.71 9.02
CA THR A 158 -6.24 2.24 8.28
C THR A 158 -4.94 2.46 9.05
N ALA A 159 -4.81 3.56 9.81
CA ALA A 159 -3.67 3.78 10.70
C ALA A 159 -3.56 2.69 11.79
N GLY A 160 -4.69 2.22 12.33
CA GLY A 160 -4.76 1.11 13.26
C GLY A 160 -4.29 -0.20 12.64
N LEU A 161 -4.69 -0.50 11.40
CA LEU A 161 -4.19 -1.67 10.66
C LEU A 161 -2.68 -1.61 10.44
N ILE A 162 -2.14 -0.45 10.05
CA ILE A 162 -0.70 -0.25 9.86
C ILE A 162 0.05 -0.46 11.18
N LEU A 163 -0.46 0.09 12.28
CA LEU A 163 0.12 -0.06 13.60
C LEU A 163 0.12 -1.53 14.07
N ALA A 164 -0.97 -2.26 13.84
CA ALA A 164 -1.03 -3.69 14.15
C ALA A 164 -0.01 -4.50 13.33
N GLY A 165 0.17 -4.16 12.06
CA GLY A 165 1.23 -4.72 11.21
C GLY A 165 2.62 -4.44 11.77
N ALA A 166 2.88 -3.20 12.21
CA ALA A 166 4.15 -2.78 12.79
C ALA A 166 4.51 -3.58 14.05
N MET A 167 3.55 -3.75 14.97
CA MET A 167 3.75 -4.52 16.21
C MET A 167 4.08 -6.00 15.93
N LEU A 168 3.42 -6.60 14.92
CA LEU A 168 3.72 -7.97 14.50
C LEU A 168 5.12 -8.10 13.90
N HIS A 169 5.55 -7.11 13.10
CA HIS A 169 6.88 -7.08 12.51
C HIS A 169 7.99 -6.95 13.57
N GLU A 170 7.83 -6.04 14.52
CA GLU A 170 8.77 -5.87 15.64
C GLU A 170 8.91 -7.15 16.47
N GLY A 171 7.80 -7.80 16.82
CA GLY A 171 7.82 -9.05 17.59
C GLY A 171 8.49 -10.23 16.87
N ARG A 172 8.44 -10.27 15.53
CA ARG A 172 9.16 -11.28 14.73
C ARG A 172 10.66 -10.99 14.65
N SER A 173 11.04 -9.72 14.58
CA SER A 173 12.43 -9.30 14.50
C SER A 173 13.18 -9.61 15.80
N SER A 174 12.56 -9.40 16.97
CA SER A 174 13.17 -9.72 18.26
C SER A 174 13.40 -11.22 18.47
N HIS A 175 12.49 -12.08 18.01
CA HIS A 175 12.66 -13.54 18.12
C HIS A 175 13.76 -14.10 17.20
N ALA A 176 14.05 -13.43 16.08
CA ALA A 176 15.12 -13.83 15.18
C ALA A 176 16.51 -13.54 15.77
N GLU A 177 16.67 -12.40 16.47
CA GLU A 177 17.93 -12.00 17.10
C GLU A 177 18.29 -12.83 18.35
N ASP A 178 17.29 -13.38 19.06
CA ASP A 178 17.51 -14.26 20.23
C ASP A 178 17.81 -15.73 19.87
N SER A 179 17.78 -16.08 18.58
CA SER A 179 17.98 -17.46 18.08
C SER A 179 19.35 -17.72 17.42
N GLU A 180 20.26 -16.74 17.44
CA GLU A 180 21.67 -16.86 17.02
C GLU A 180 22.64 -16.97 18.20
#